data_AF-A0A2K3L7N9-F1
#
_entry.id   AF-A0A2K3L7N9-F1
#
_cell.length_a   1.000
_cell.length_b   1.000
_cell.length_c   1.000
_cell.angle_alpha   90.00
_cell.angle_beta   90.00
_cell.angle_gamma   90.00
#
_symmetry.space_group_name_H-M   'P 1'
#
loop_
_entity.id
_entity.type
_entity.pdbx_description
1 polymer ?
#
loop_
_entity_poly.entity_id
_entity_poly.type
_entity_poly.pdbx_seq_one_letter_code
_entity_poly.pdbx_strand_id
1 'polypeptide(L)'
;MVLFLPFSIVCIVRPLALKPRFILVIMDLLLMALVVVAASSASAVVYLTHNGSQDANWNAVCQQYTDFCQVSSMAVVVSFVAALFLACLVVVSSVALKRT
;
A
#
# COMPACT_ATOMS: atom_id res chain seq x y z
N MET A 1 -10.85 3.20 -4.92
CA MET A 1 -10.69 2.50 -6.22
C MET A 1 -11.41 3.20 -7.38
N VAL A 2 -12.60 3.80 -7.20
CA VAL A 2 -13.38 4.40 -8.31
C VAL A 2 -12.67 5.55 -9.05
N LEU A 3 -11.89 6.38 -8.35
CA LEU A 3 -11.20 7.52 -8.96
C LEU A 3 -9.93 7.16 -9.74
N PHE A 4 -9.32 5.99 -9.51
CA PHE A 4 -8.05 5.61 -10.16
C PHE A 4 -8.23 5.08 -11.59
N LEU A 5 -9.38 4.46 -11.87
CA LEU A 5 -9.72 3.90 -13.18
C LEU A 5 -9.83 4.96 -14.31
N PRO A 6 -10.65 6.03 -14.19
CA PRO A 6 -10.75 7.04 -15.24
C PRO A 6 -9.42 7.80 -15.42
N PHE A 7 -8.65 7.91 -14.35
CA PHE A 7 -7.39 8.64 -14.32
C PHE A 7 -6.25 7.88 -15.03
N SER A 8 -6.20 6.55 -14.86
CA SER A 8 -5.32 5.67 -15.62
C SER A 8 -5.63 5.71 -17.12
N ILE A 9 -6.91 5.72 -17.48
CA ILE A 9 -7.37 5.84 -18.88
C ILE A 9 -6.91 7.18 -19.50
N VAL A 10 -7.04 8.29 -18.77
CA VAL A 10 -6.56 9.62 -19.25
C VAL A 10 -5.04 9.63 -19.44
N CYS A 11 -4.29 8.97 -18.55
CA CYS A 11 -2.83 8.86 -18.69
C CYS A 11 -2.41 8.01 -19.90
N ILE A 12 -3.16 6.95 -20.24
CA ILE A 12 -2.91 6.10 -21.41
C ILE A 12 -3.23 6.83 -22.72
N VAL A 13 -4.29 7.65 -22.75
CA VAL A 13 -4.74 8.35 -23.97
C VAL A 13 -3.85 9.55 -24.33
N ARG A 14 -3.10 10.13 -23.38
CA ARG A 14 -2.21 11.29 -23.62
C ARG A 14 -0.80 11.11 -23.04
N PRO A 15 0.01 10.16 -23.54
CA PRO A 15 1.32 9.83 -22.97
C PRO A 15 2.44 10.85 -23.30
N LEU A 16 2.21 11.77 -24.25
CA LEU A 16 3.25 12.69 -24.78
C LEU A 16 3.35 14.05 -24.09
N ALA A 17 2.44 14.40 -23.18
CA ALA A 17 2.53 15.67 -22.47
C ALA A 17 3.35 15.53 -21.17
N LEU A 18 4.22 16.49 -20.86
CA LEU A 18 4.99 16.52 -19.61
C LEU A 18 4.10 16.54 -18.35
N LYS A 19 2.89 17.14 -18.44
CA LYS A 19 1.90 17.22 -17.36
C LYS A 19 1.42 15.84 -16.85
N PRO A 20 0.93 14.91 -17.68
CA PRO A 20 0.46 13.61 -17.22
C PRO A 20 1.55 12.76 -16.55
N ARG A 21 2.83 12.85 -16.96
CA ARG A 21 3.93 12.17 -16.26
C ARG A 21 4.11 12.64 -14.82
N PHE A 22 4.06 13.96 -14.59
CA PHE A 22 4.17 14.53 -13.24
C PHE A 22 3.01 14.11 -12.34
N ILE A 23 1.80 14.11 -12.90
CA ILE A 23 0.59 13.69 -12.19
C ILE A 23 0.66 12.19 -11.84
N LEU A 24 1.17 11.35 -12.74
CA LEU A 24 1.35 9.91 -12.51
C LEU A 24 2.29 9.66 -11.31
N VAL A 25 3.43 10.36 -11.25
CA VAL A 25 4.37 10.30 -10.11
C VAL A 25 3.71 10.71 -8.79
N ILE A 26 2.91 11.78 -8.78
CA ILE A 26 2.18 12.21 -7.57
C ILE A 26 1.18 11.14 -7.12
N MET A 27 0.46 10.53 -8.05
CA MET A 27 -0.53 9.50 -7.74
C MET A 27 0.13 8.21 -7.22
N ASP A 28 1.26 7.80 -7.80
CA ASP A 28 2.05 6.66 -7.29
C ASP A 28 2.55 6.93 -5.86
N LEU A 29 3.05 8.13 -5.58
CA LEU A 29 3.46 8.55 -4.24
C LEU A 29 2.28 8.53 -3.26
N LEU A 30 1.11 9.01 -3.67
CA LEU A 30 -0.10 9.00 -2.84
C LEU A 30 -0.56 7.56 -2.53
N LEU A 31 -0.58 6.69 -3.54
CA LEU A 31 -0.91 5.28 -3.38
C LEU A 31 0.07 4.58 -2.44
N MET A 32 1.37 4.80 -2.63
CA MET A 32 2.41 4.25 -1.76
C MET A 32 2.18 4.68 -0.30
N ALA A 33 1.97 5.98 -0.06
CA ALA A 33 1.74 6.50 1.28
C ALA A 33 0.48 5.88 1.93
N LEU A 34 -0.62 5.78 1.19
CA LEU A 34 -1.86 5.18 1.67
C LEU A 34 -1.67 3.69 2.03
N VAL A 35 -0.98 2.92 1.19
CA VAL A 35 -0.71 1.49 1.45
C VAL A 35 0.17 1.33 2.69
N VAL A 36 1.22 2.15 2.85
CA VAL A 36 2.11 2.07 4.02
C VAL A 36 1.37 2.39 5.31
N VAL A 37 0.54 3.44 5.32
CA VAL A 37 -0.24 3.82 6.50
C VAL A 37 -1.24 2.71 6.87
N ALA A 38 -1.95 2.15 5.88
CA ALA A 38 -2.88 1.05 6.09
C ALA A 38 -2.20 -0.24 6.56
N ALA A 39 -1.06 -0.59 5.97
CA ALA A 39 -0.28 -1.77 6.37
C ALA A 39 0.28 -1.61 7.80
N SER A 40 0.72 -0.39 8.17
CA SER A 40 1.23 -0.10 9.50
C SER A 40 0.14 -0.22 10.57
N SER A 41 -1.06 0.32 10.33
CA SER A 41 -2.17 0.18 11.27
C SER A 41 -2.62 -1.28 11.39
N ALA A 42 -2.71 -2.00 10.27
CA ALA A 42 -3.04 -3.43 10.27
C ALA A 42 -2.00 -4.27 11.03
N SER A 43 -0.71 -3.95 10.91
CA SER A 43 0.35 -4.67 11.64
C SER A 43 0.23 -4.56 13.15
N ALA A 44 -0.18 -3.39 13.66
CA ALA A 44 -0.43 -3.20 15.09
C ALA A 44 -1.60 -4.07 15.57
N VAL A 45 -2.68 -4.14 14.79
CA VAL A 45 -3.83 -5.00 15.10
C VAL A 45 -3.44 -6.48 15.04
N VAL A 46 -2.69 -6.90 14.02
CA VAL A 46 -2.21 -8.29 13.90
C VAL A 46 -1.34 -8.68 15.08
N TYR A 47 -0.46 -7.78 15.52
CA TYR A 47 0.37 -7.98 16.72
C TYR A 47 -0.49 -8.18 17.97
N LEU A 48 -1.51 -7.34 18.18
CA LEU A 48 -2.44 -7.48 19.30
C LEU A 48 -3.24 -8.79 19.24
N THR A 49 -3.62 -9.26 18.05
CA THR A 49 -4.36 -10.53 17.92
C THR A 49 -3.49 -11.76 18.20
N HIS A 50 -2.18 -11.68 17.97
CA HIS A 50 -1.23 -12.76 18.27
C HIS A 50 -0.79 -12.76 19.74
N ASN A 51 -0.40 -11.60 20.27
CA ASN A 51 0.22 -11.50 21.60
C ASN A 51 -0.77 -11.09 22.69
N GLY A 52 -1.85 -10.39 22.34
CA GLY A 52 -2.72 -9.72 23.31
C GLY A 52 -2.04 -8.54 24.02
N SER A 53 -2.82 -7.81 24.81
CA SER A 53 -2.33 -6.79 25.73
C SER A 53 -3.25 -6.69 26.94
N GLN A 54 -2.68 -6.85 28.14
CA GLN A 54 -3.43 -6.73 29.39
C GLN A 54 -3.83 -5.28 29.67
N ASP A 55 -2.97 -4.31 29.33
CA ASP A 55 -3.22 -2.88 29.52
C ASP A 55 -4.41 -2.38 28.68
N ALA A 56 -4.59 -2.95 27.48
CA ALA A 56 -5.70 -2.63 26.59
C ALA A 56 -6.91 -3.59 26.74
N ASN A 57 -6.85 -4.55 27.67
CA ASN A 57 -7.82 -5.64 27.83
C ASN A 57 -8.11 -6.38 26.48
N TRP A 58 -7.08 -6.54 25.65
CA TRP A 58 -7.17 -7.21 24.35
C TRP A 58 -6.62 -8.63 24.46
N ASN A 59 -7.47 -9.63 24.20
CA ASN A 59 -7.10 -11.04 24.27
C ASN A 59 -6.52 -11.56 22.95
N ALA A 60 -5.65 -12.57 23.01
CA ALA A 60 -5.05 -13.19 21.83
C ALA A 60 -6.06 -14.08 21.09
N VAL A 61 -6.76 -13.51 20.10
CA VAL A 61 -7.83 -14.18 19.34
C VAL A 61 -7.30 -15.26 18.38
N CYS A 62 -6.03 -15.19 17.98
CA CYS A 62 -5.47 -16.13 17.00
C CYS A 62 -5.42 -17.60 17.47
N GLN A 63 -5.52 -17.87 18.78
CA GLN A 63 -5.56 -19.25 19.29
C GLN A 63 -6.83 -20.00 18.90
N GLN A 64 -7.91 -19.27 18.63
CA GLN A 64 -9.22 -19.86 18.31
C GLN A 64 -9.52 -19.82 16.80
N TYR A 65 -8.90 -18.89 16.06
CA TYR A 65 -9.09 -18.70 14.61
C TYR A 65 -7.76 -18.64 13.86
N THR A 66 -7.02 -19.75 13.88
CA THR A 66 -5.67 -19.82 13.32
C THR A 66 -5.63 -19.55 11.82
N ASP A 67 -6.58 -20.08 11.04
CA ASP A 67 -6.64 -19.87 9.58
C ASP A 67 -6.85 -18.39 9.23
N PHE A 68 -7.75 -17.70 9.93
CA PHE A 68 -7.98 -16.27 9.72
C PHE A 68 -6.74 -15.44 10.06
N CYS A 69 -6.07 -15.73 11.19
CA CYS A 69 -4.85 -15.02 11.55
C CYS A 69 -3.71 -15.28 10.57
N GLN A 70 -3.58 -16.50 10.06
CA GLN A 70 -2.58 -16.82 9.05
C GLN A 70 -2.81 -16.00 7.78
N VAL A 71 -4.04 -15.99 7.25
CA VAL A 71 -4.38 -15.23 6.04
C VAL A 71 -4.21 -13.73 6.25
N SER A 72 -4.63 -13.19 7.40
CA SER A 72 -4.49 -11.76 7.74
C SER A 72 -3.02 -11.35 7.84
N SER A 73 -2.20 -12.13 8.54
CA SER A 73 -0.75 -11.89 8.65
C SER A 73 -0.06 -11.92 7.28
N MET A 74 -0.39 -12.93 6.46
CA MET A 74 0.11 -13.00 5.08
C MET A 74 -0.33 -11.80 4.25
N ALA A 75 -1.57 -11.33 4.39
CA ALA A 75 -2.07 -10.16 3.67
C ALA A 75 -1.33 -8.87 4.06
N VAL A 76 -0.99 -8.69 5.34
CA VAL A 76 -0.18 -7.55 5.80
C VAL A 76 1.23 -7.61 5.23
N VAL A 77 1.87 -8.78 5.24
CA VAL A 77 3.21 -8.98 4.64
C VAL A 77 3.18 -8.65 3.14
N VAL A 78 2.20 -9.16 2.40
CA VAL A 78 2.03 -8.86 0.97
C VAL A 78 1.79 -7.37 0.72
N SER A 79 1.09 -6.68 1.63
CA SER A 79 0.87 -5.22 1.53
C SER A 79 2.17 -4.42 1.68
N PHE A 80 3.07 -4.82 2.58
CA PHE A 80 4.41 -4.21 2.69
C PHE A 80 5.27 -4.49 1.46
N VAL A 81 5.22 -5.71 0.91
CA VAL A 81 5.91 -6.04 -0.34
C VAL A 81 5.38 -5.17 -1.49
N ALA A 82 4.07 -5.00 -1.61
CA ALA A 82 3.47 -4.10 -2.60
C ALA A 82 3.92 -2.64 -2.42
N ALA A 83 4.04 -2.15 -1.19
CA ALA A 83 4.57 -0.82 -0.91
C ALA A 83 6.02 -0.64 -1.40
N LEU A 84 6.88 -1.66 -1.26
CA LEU A 84 8.24 -1.64 -1.79
C LEU A 84 8.25 -1.60 -3.33
N PHE A 85 7.38 -2.37 -3.99
CA PHE A 85 7.23 -2.30 -5.44
C PHE A 85 6.78 -0.92 -5.91
N LEU A 86 5.79 -0.31 -5.22
CA LEU A 86 5.36 1.06 -5.51
C LEU A 86 6.51 2.07 -5.33
N ALA A 87 7.33 1.91 -4.29
CA ALA A 87 8.51 2.74 -4.08
C ALA A 87 9.50 2.65 -5.25
N CYS A 88 9.79 1.43 -5.72
CA CYS A 88 10.64 1.21 -6.89
C CYS A 88 10.06 1.89 -8.14
N LEU A 89 8.74 1.78 -8.36
CA LEU A 89 8.07 2.45 -9.49
C LEU A 89 8.18 3.97 -9.41
N VAL A 90 8.00 4.57 -8.23
CA VAL A 90 8.21 6.03 -8.02
C VAL A 90 9.64 6.45 -8.37
N VAL A 91 10.65 5.66 -7.96
CA VAL A 91 12.06 5.94 -8.27
C VAL A 91 12.30 5.87 -9.79
N VAL A 92 11.82 4.83 -10.45
CA VAL A 92 11.98 4.69 -11.91
C VAL A 92 11.27 5.83 -12.65
N SER A 93 10.04 6.17 -12.25
CA SER A 93 9.26 7.26 -12.85
C SER A 93 9.90 8.63 -12.65
N SER A 94 10.45 8.90 -11.46
CA SER A 94 11.15 10.17 -11.18
C SER A 94 12.46 10.31 -11.95
N VAL A 95 13.24 9.23 -12.09
CA VAL A 95 14.45 9.21 -12.94
C VAL A 95 14.09 9.40 -14.42
N ALA A 96 13.02 8.76 -14.90
CA ALA A 96 12.55 8.93 -16.28
C ALA A 96 12.07 10.36 -16.57
N LEU A 97 11.45 11.01 -15.59
CA LEU A 97 11.03 12.41 -15.70
C LEU A 97 12.23 13.36 -15.78
N LYS A 98 13.27 13.16 -14.96
CA LYS A 98 14.51 13.97 -14.99
C LYS A 98 15.26 13.87 -16.33
N ARG A 99 15.06 12.79 -17.08
CA ARG A 99 15.74 12.53 -18.36
C ARG A 99 15.05 13.16 -19.58
N THR A 100 13.86 13.76 -19.39
CA THR A 100 13.08 14.45 -20.43
C THR A 100 13.31 15.96 -20.30
#